data_AF-A0A7C0Y829-F1
#
_entry.id   AF-A0A7C0Y829-F1
#
_cell.length_a   1.000
_cell.length_b   1.000
_cell.length_c   1.000
_cell.angle_alpha   90.00
_cell.angle_beta   90.00
_cell.angle_gamma   90.00
#
_symmetry.space_group_name_H-M   'P 1'
#
loop_
_entity.id
_entity.type
_entity.pdbx_description
1 polymer ?
#
loop_
_entity_poly.entity_id
_entity_poly.type
_entity_poly.pdbx_seq_one_letter_code
_entity_poly.pdbx_strand_id
1 'polypeptide(L)'
;MIRSALERQKKKTAELRQKAIDYNILKREVETNRRIYELLLQRSKEMDVEASVRSTSIRPIDRASIPLSPYKPRKMLNLLLSLIVGLMGGVFLAFFLEYLDNTIKTPDEVEKLLRLPVLGVVPSITLKKRKKEEKADGLLIDFYAVNSPKSPAAEAFRMVRTSLMLAAAGQPPKTVLVTSPQVGGGKTLIALNLAAAYAQMESRVLLVDCDLRRARLHRVLNVKANPGLSNYLAGRVDLGQIVHQVDGILGDGVTIDFISAGTVPPNPVELLNSKSFVHLLELLRERYDHIVMDSPPLVGFADALVLSRLVDGTILVLRNQQTPKPAAKYARDRLFQVGGNILGVVVNDVRVERGAYYYGKYSGYYYYYSKYYSYGSSPELPGKS
;
A
#
# COMPACT_ATOMS: atom_id res chain seq x y z
N MET A 1 135.96 62.82 49.23
CA MET A 1 134.84 63.43 48.47
C MET A 1 134.09 62.47 47.54
N ILE A 2 134.71 61.45 46.93
CA ILE A 2 134.05 60.59 45.91
C ILE A 2 132.98 59.64 46.49
N ARG A 3 133.17 59.11 47.72
CA ARG A 3 132.18 58.20 48.35
C ARG A 3 130.82 58.86 48.62
N SER A 4 130.76 60.14 48.98
CA SER A 4 129.51 60.85 49.28
C SER A 4 128.72 61.28 48.03
N ALA A 5 129.40 61.39 46.87
CA ALA A 5 128.75 61.61 45.58
C ALA A 5 128.13 60.29 45.05
N LEU A 6 128.83 59.16 45.21
CA LEU A 6 128.32 57.84 44.83
C LEU A 6 127.06 57.45 45.63
N GLU A 7 127.04 57.71 46.95
CA GLU A 7 125.87 57.44 47.78
C GLU A 7 124.67 58.34 47.43
N ARG A 8 124.90 59.62 47.05
CA ARG A 8 123.84 60.49 46.54
C ARG A 8 123.28 59.99 45.21
N GLN A 9 124.14 59.51 44.30
CA GLN A 9 123.71 58.97 43.01
C GLN A 9 122.95 57.65 43.18
N LYS A 10 123.41 56.76 44.07
CA LYS A 10 122.67 55.54 44.44
C LYS A 10 121.30 55.86 45.02
N LYS A 11 121.20 56.83 45.94
CA LYS A 11 119.92 57.27 46.54
C LYS A 11 118.96 57.84 45.49
N LYS A 12 119.46 58.68 44.56
CA LYS A 12 118.67 59.24 43.46
C LYS A 12 118.23 58.18 42.43
N THR A 13 119.07 57.17 42.18
CA THR A 13 118.73 56.04 41.29
C THR A 13 117.71 55.11 41.94
N ALA A 14 117.78 54.90 43.26
CA ALA A 14 116.77 54.18 44.02
C ALA A 14 115.43 54.92 44.03
N GLU A 15 115.44 56.24 44.20
CA GLU A 15 114.23 57.07 44.15
C GLU A 15 113.57 57.09 42.76
N LEU A 16 114.37 57.13 41.69
CA LEU A 16 113.87 57.01 40.32
C LEU A 16 113.30 55.61 40.02
N ARG A 17 113.94 54.55 40.53
CA ARG A 17 113.40 53.19 40.44
C ARG A 17 112.08 53.07 41.18
N GLN A 18 111.96 53.68 42.36
CA GLN A 18 110.71 53.69 43.13
C GLN A 18 109.60 54.41 42.36
N LYS A 19 109.87 55.62 41.83
CA LYS A 19 108.91 56.35 40.99
C LYS A 19 108.51 55.59 39.72
N ALA A 20 109.44 54.84 39.11
CA ALA A 20 109.13 54.01 37.96
C ALA A 20 108.24 52.81 38.31
N ILE A 21 108.43 52.23 39.50
CA ILE A 21 107.54 51.17 40.02
C ILE A 21 106.15 51.76 40.29
N ASP A 22 106.07 52.88 40.99
CA ASP A 22 104.80 53.55 41.32
C ASP A 22 104.04 53.95 40.04
N TYR A 23 104.75 54.48 39.03
CA TYR A 23 104.17 54.80 37.73
C TYR A 23 103.61 53.56 37.03
N ASN A 24 104.33 52.43 37.05
CA ASN A 24 103.85 51.19 36.43
C ASN A 24 102.66 50.59 37.16
N ILE A 25 102.58 50.74 38.49
CA ILE A 25 101.41 50.35 39.29
C ILE A 25 100.21 51.20 38.89
N LEU A 26 100.34 52.53 38.90
CA LEU A 26 99.26 53.45 38.48
C LEU A 26 98.83 53.20 37.03
N LYS A 27 99.78 52.98 36.12
CA LYS A 27 99.49 52.68 34.72
C LYS A 27 98.68 51.39 34.60
N ARG A 28 99.06 50.33 35.34
CA ARG A 28 98.33 49.07 35.36
C ARG A 28 96.92 49.23 35.93
N GLU A 29 96.75 50.08 36.95
CA GLU A 29 95.45 50.40 37.53
C GLU A 29 94.54 51.13 36.54
N VAL A 30 95.08 52.13 35.82
CA VAL A 30 94.35 52.84 34.75
C VAL A 30 93.94 51.87 33.62
N GLU A 31 94.85 51.01 33.18
CA GLU A 31 94.55 49.99 32.15
C GLU A 31 93.48 49.00 32.62
N THR A 32 93.51 48.61 33.89
CA THR A 32 92.52 47.70 34.50
C THR A 32 91.15 48.37 34.57
N ASN A 33 91.08 49.60 35.06
CA ASN A 33 89.83 50.36 35.15
C ASN A 33 89.23 50.63 33.77
N ARG A 34 90.07 50.90 32.77
CA ARG A 34 89.62 51.05 31.39
C ARG A 34 89.01 49.76 30.85
N ARG A 35 89.63 48.60 31.09
CA ARG A 35 89.05 47.29 30.70
C ARG A 35 87.74 47.00 31.41
N ILE A 36 87.64 47.29 32.71
CA ILE A 36 86.40 47.11 33.47
C ILE A 36 85.29 47.99 32.89
N TYR A 37 85.60 49.26 32.59
CA TYR A 37 84.65 50.18 31.97
C TYR A 37 84.17 49.66 30.60
N GLU A 38 85.10 49.25 29.73
CA GLU A 38 84.77 48.69 28.42
C GLU A 38 83.90 47.42 28.54
N LEU A 39 84.20 46.53 29.50
CA LEU A 39 83.41 45.33 29.77
C LEU A 39 82.00 45.65 30.27
N LEU A 40 81.86 46.61 31.19
CA LEU A 40 80.55 47.08 31.69
C LEU A 40 79.72 47.70 30.57
N LEU A 41 80.36 48.46 29.69
CA LEU A 41 79.71 49.10 28.55
C LEU A 41 79.25 48.08 27.52
N GLN A 42 80.06 47.03 27.29
CA GLN A 42 79.66 45.89 26.47
C GLN A 42 78.48 45.14 27.11
N ARG A 43 78.55 44.80 28.40
CA ARG A 43 77.44 44.13 29.10
C ARG A 43 76.16 44.95 29.12
N SER A 44 76.25 46.28 29.27
CA SER A 44 75.08 47.15 29.16
C SER A 44 74.45 47.07 27.77
N LYS A 45 75.25 47.11 26.71
CA LYS A 45 74.74 46.99 25.34
C LYS A 45 74.13 45.63 25.07
N GLU A 46 74.75 44.55 25.55
CA GLU A 46 74.19 43.19 25.46
C GLU A 46 72.84 43.11 26.20
N MET A 47 72.72 43.70 27.39
CA MET A 47 71.45 43.79 28.12
C MET A 47 70.42 44.68 27.42
N ASP A 48 70.80 45.79 26.80
CA ASP A 48 69.88 46.61 26.00
C ASP A 48 69.38 45.85 24.76
N VAL A 49 70.24 45.06 24.13
CA VAL A 49 69.87 44.17 23.02
C VAL A 49 68.96 43.04 23.52
N GLU A 50 69.25 42.40 24.65
CA GLU A 50 68.35 41.40 25.24
C GLU A 50 67.03 42.00 25.73
N ALA A 51 67.03 43.22 26.28
CA ALA A 51 65.83 43.93 26.70
C ALA A 51 64.98 44.41 25.52
N SER A 52 65.60 44.72 24.37
CA SER A 52 64.89 44.97 23.11
C SER A 52 64.37 43.68 22.46
N VAL A 53 65.03 42.54 22.69
CA VAL A 53 64.51 41.22 22.29
C VAL A 53 63.39 40.74 23.23
N ARG A 54 63.49 40.98 24.54
CA ARG A 54 62.47 40.63 25.56
C ARG A 54 61.31 41.63 25.65
N SER A 55 61.48 42.85 25.17
CA SER A 55 60.34 43.68 24.73
C SER A 55 59.87 43.21 23.36
N THR A 56 59.63 41.89 23.23
CA THR A 56 58.58 41.42 22.35
C THR A 56 57.29 41.96 22.96
N SER A 57 57.01 43.21 22.63
CA SER A 57 55.67 43.74 22.72
C SER A 57 54.85 42.77 21.89
N ILE A 58 54.15 41.85 22.56
CA ILE A 58 53.09 41.04 21.94
C ILE A 58 52.00 42.07 21.66
N ARG A 59 52.22 42.82 20.59
CA ARG A 59 51.24 43.67 19.99
C ARG A 59 50.43 42.69 19.16
N PRO A 60 49.19 42.35 19.54
CA PRO A 60 48.32 41.62 18.64
C PRO A 60 48.26 42.43 17.35
N ILE A 61 48.94 41.95 16.30
CA ILE A 61 48.99 42.61 14.99
C ILE A 61 47.58 42.60 14.40
N ASP A 62 46.83 41.53 14.69
CA ASP A 62 45.43 41.41 14.34
C ASP A 62 44.69 40.63 15.44
N ARG A 63 43.58 41.18 15.92
CA ARG A 63 42.68 40.44 16.82
C ARG A 63 41.83 39.53 15.95
N ALA A 64 41.58 38.29 16.37
CA ALA A 64 40.67 37.40 15.65
C ALA A 64 39.35 38.13 15.38
N SER A 65 39.02 38.32 14.10
CA SER A 65 37.79 38.98 13.70
C SER A 65 36.61 38.16 14.20
N ILE A 66 35.71 38.80 14.94
CA ILE A 66 34.48 38.15 15.40
C ILE A 66 33.70 37.82 14.13
N PRO A 67 33.40 36.54 13.86
CA PRO A 67 32.74 36.16 12.63
C PRO A 67 31.36 36.81 12.60
N LEU A 68 31.12 37.65 11.58
CA LEU A 68 29.84 38.34 11.36
C LEU A 68 28.68 37.35 11.11
N SER A 69 29.00 36.10 10.76
CA SER A 69 28.04 35.03 10.57
C SER A 69 28.60 33.68 11.05
N PRO A 70 27.76 32.71 11.45
CA PRO A 70 28.22 31.41 11.92
C PRO A 70 29.02 30.65 10.86
N TYR A 71 30.27 30.28 11.16
CA TYR A 71 31.12 29.47 10.27
C TYR A 71 30.57 28.04 10.10
N LYS A 72 30.06 27.44 11.18
CA LYS A 72 29.37 26.13 11.20
C LYS A 72 28.21 26.18 12.20
N PRO A 73 27.09 25.49 11.94
CA PRO A 73 26.76 24.72 10.74
C PRO A 73 26.30 25.60 9.56
N ARG A 74 26.54 25.14 8.33
CA ARG A 74 26.03 25.77 7.10
C ARG A 74 24.53 25.48 6.95
N LYS A 75 23.69 26.26 7.64
CA LYS A 75 22.24 26.02 7.78
C LYS A 75 21.53 25.78 6.43
N MET A 76 21.79 26.62 5.42
CA MET A 76 21.18 26.48 4.09
C MET A 76 21.59 25.21 3.35
N LEU A 77 22.88 24.86 3.40
CA LEU A 77 23.38 23.63 2.78
C LEU A 77 22.76 22.39 3.46
N ASN A 78 22.73 22.38 4.79
CA ASN A 78 22.13 21.28 5.56
C ASN A 78 20.63 21.15 5.27
N LEU A 79 19.92 22.27 5.14
CA LEU A 79 18.49 22.30 4.84
C LEU A 79 18.19 21.81 3.41
N LEU A 80 19.05 22.19 2.45
CA LEU A 80 18.95 21.72 1.07
C LEU A 80 19.25 20.22 0.98
N LEU A 81 20.30 19.74 1.67
CA LEU A 81 20.63 18.32 1.75
C LEU A 81 19.51 17.51 2.40
N SER A 82 18.93 17.98 3.52
CA SER A 82 17.83 17.28 4.18
C SER A 82 16.56 17.25 3.33
N LEU A 83 16.30 18.31 2.54
CA LEU A 83 15.19 18.32 1.59
C LEU A 83 15.37 17.25 0.50
N ILE A 84 16.57 17.15 -0.09
CA ILE A 84 16.86 16.14 -1.13
C ILE A 84 16.73 14.74 -0.55
N VAL A 85 17.36 14.47 0.60
CA VAL A 85 17.29 13.16 1.26
C VAL A 85 15.85 12.82 1.66
N GLY A 86 15.09 13.78 2.17
CA GLY A 86 13.68 13.60 2.50
C GLY A 86 12.81 13.27 1.29
N LEU A 87 13.02 13.96 0.15
CA LEU A 87 12.31 13.67 -1.09
C LEU A 87 12.66 12.28 -1.64
N MET A 88 13.95 11.94 -1.69
CA MET A 88 14.40 10.60 -2.11
C MET A 88 13.84 9.51 -1.19
N GLY A 89 13.88 9.72 0.12
CA GLY A 89 13.32 8.80 1.10
C GLY A 89 11.80 8.64 0.96
N GLY A 90 11.08 9.72 0.70
CA GLY A 90 9.64 9.68 0.45
C GLY A 90 9.27 8.91 -0.82
N VAL A 91 9.97 9.17 -1.92
CA VAL A 91 9.78 8.43 -3.18
C VAL A 91 10.11 6.95 -3.01
N PHE A 92 11.25 6.65 -2.37
CA PHE A 92 11.65 5.28 -2.06
C PHE A 92 10.60 4.57 -1.20
N LEU A 93 10.12 5.21 -0.13
CA LEU A 93 9.11 4.65 0.75
C LEU A 93 7.79 4.41 0.00
N ALA A 94 7.38 5.31 -0.89
CA ALA A 94 6.19 5.12 -1.72
C ALA A 94 6.32 3.87 -2.62
N PHE A 95 7.44 3.69 -3.32
CA PHE A 95 7.70 2.48 -4.10
C PHE A 95 7.82 1.22 -3.24
N PHE A 96 8.41 1.33 -2.05
CA PHE A 96 8.55 0.21 -1.14
C PHE A 96 7.19 -0.25 -0.60
N LEU A 97 6.31 0.67 -0.23
CA LEU A 97 4.94 0.36 0.17
C LEU A 97 4.14 -0.27 -0.98
N GLU A 98 4.29 0.25 -2.19
CA GLU A 98 3.68 -0.31 -3.41
C GLU A 98 4.19 -1.72 -3.72
N TYR A 99 5.48 -1.99 -3.45
CA TYR A 99 6.09 -3.31 -3.62
C TYR A 99 5.58 -4.34 -2.59
N LEU A 100 5.30 -3.91 -1.36
CA LEU A 100 4.69 -4.77 -0.34
C LEU A 100 3.22 -5.10 -0.64
N ASP A 101 2.53 -4.27 -1.44
CA ASP A 101 1.18 -4.51 -1.89
C ASP A 101 1.10 -5.62 -2.95
N ASN A 102 0.77 -6.82 -2.48
CA ASN A 102 0.61 -8.02 -3.29
C ASN A 102 -0.84 -8.27 -3.72
N THR A 103 -1.69 -7.25 -3.78
CA THR A 103 -3.09 -7.39 -4.23
C THR A 103 -3.22 -7.29 -5.75
N ILE A 104 -4.34 -7.80 -6.27
CA ILE A 104 -4.69 -7.71 -7.69
C ILE A 104 -5.14 -6.29 -8.02
N LYS A 105 -4.55 -5.68 -9.06
CA LYS A 105 -4.80 -4.28 -9.42
C LYS A 105 -5.57 -4.10 -10.73
N THR A 106 -5.40 -5.02 -11.68
CA THR A 106 -6.01 -4.89 -13.01
C THR A 106 -6.57 -6.22 -13.53
N PRO A 107 -7.61 -6.20 -14.40
CA PRO A 107 -8.10 -7.38 -15.09
C PRO A 107 -7.03 -8.07 -15.94
N ASP A 108 -6.18 -7.33 -16.64
CA ASP A 108 -5.10 -7.89 -17.45
C ASP A 108 -4.08 -8.67 -16.61
N GLU A 109 -3.84 -8.21 -15.36
CA GLU A 109 -3.03 -8.93 -14.40
C GLU A 109 -3.67 -10.26 -13.99
N VAL A 110 -5.00 -10.30 -13.83
CA VAL A 110 -5.73 -11.54 -13.54
C VAL A 110 -5.54 -12.57 -14.64
N GLU A 111 -5.69 -12.19 -15.91
CA GLU A 111 -5.53 -13.11 -17.03
C GLU A 111 -4.11 -13.66 -17.10
N LYS A 112 -3.09 -12.80 -16.92
CA LYS A 112 -1.69 -13.21 -16.89
C LYS A 112 -1.36 -14.12 -15.71
N LEU A 113 -1.88 -13.79 -14.53
CA LEU A 113 -1.57 -14.48 -13.28
C LEU A 113 -2.26 -15.84 -13.18
N LEU A 114 -3.55 -15.87 -13.51
CA LEU A 114 -4.42 -17.03 -13.32
C LEU A 114 -4.55 -17.87 -14.59
N ARG A 115 -4.29 -17.31 -15.78
CA ARG A 115 -4.55 -17.95 -17.08
C ARG A 115 -6.02 -18.36 -17.24
N LEU A 116 -6.91 -17.52 -16.72
CA LEU A 116 -8.36 -17.66 -16.81
C LEU A 116 -8.93 -16.42 -17.49
N PRO A 117 -9.99 -16.53 -18.29
CA PRO A 117 -10.64 -15.38 -18.90
C PRO A 117 -11.32 -14.51 -17.83
N VAL A 118 -11.28 -13.19 -18.01
CA VAL A 118 -12.09 -12.28 -17.21
C VAL A 118 -13.49 -12.18 -17.83
N LEU A 119 -14.49 -12.69 -17.12
CA LEU A 119 -15.91 -12.70 -17.54
C LEU A 119 -16.55 -11.32 -17.43
N GLY A 120 -16.04 -10.47 -16.55
CA GLY A 120 -16.54 -9.10 -16.38
C GLY A 120 -15.88 -8.36 -15.24
N VAL A 121 -16.08 -7.05 -15.23
CA VAL A 121 -15.50 -6.12 -14.26
C VAL A 121 -16.63 -5.32 -13.60
N VAL A 122 -16.88 -5.54 -12.32
CA VAL A 122 -17.92 -4.82 -11.58
C VAL A 122 -17.32 -3.58 -10.92
N PRO A 123 -17.81 -2.37 -11.25
CA PRO A 123 -17.27 -1.13 -10.71
C PRO A 123 -17.55 -1.00 -9.20
N SER A 124 -16.67 -0.31 -8.50
CA SER A 124 -16.83 0.08 -7.09
C SER A 124 -18.07 0.93 -6.96
N ILE A 125 -18.99 0.48 -6.11
CA ILE A 125 -20.26 1.15 -5.92
C ILE A 125 -20.10 2.08 -4.72
N THR A 126 -19.48 3.22 -4.98
CA THR A 126 -19.39 4.28 -3.98
C THR A 126 -20.79 4.85 -3.80
N LEU A 127 -21.43 4.49 -2.69
CA LEU A 127 -22.63 5.12 -2.18
C LEU A 127 -22.29 6.61 -1.96
N LYS A 128 -22.46 7.46 -2.98
CA LYS A 128 -22.57 8.90 -2.77
C LYS A 128 -23.71 9.06 -1.77
N LYS A 129 -23.39 9.52 -0.55
CA LYS A 129 -24.30 9.84 0.56
C LYS A 129 -25.74 10.09 0.05
N ARG A 130 -26.54 9.04 -0.10
CA ARG A 130 -27.99 9.21 -0.16
C ARG A 130 -28.40 9.64 1.24
N LYS A 131 -29.29 10.64 1.31
CA LYS A 131 -29.74 11.25 2.57
C LYS A 131 -30.14 10.15 3.54
N LYS A 132 -29.88 10.44 4.82
CA LYS A 132 -29.99 9.58 6.02
C LYS A 132 -31.36 8.90 6.25
N GLU A 133 -32.31 9.05 5.33
CA GLU A 133 -33.71 8.62 5.44
C GLU A 133 -34.00 7.31 4.66
N GLU A 134 -33.19 6.90 3.69
CA GLU A 134 -33.27 5.57 3.06
C GLU A 134 -32.36 4.54 3.78
N LYS A 135 -32.35 4.59 5.11
CA LYS A 135 -31.74 3.56 5.97
C LYS A 135 -32.77 2.49 6.34
N ALA A 136 -33.65 2.12 5.41
CA ALA A 136 -34.51 0.96 5.57
C ALA A 136 -33.74 -0.28 5.09
N ASP A 137 -32.91 -0.80 6.00
CA ASP A 137 -32.19 -2.07 5.95
C ASP A 137 -31.27 -2.32 4.74
N GLY A 138 -30.22 -3.13 4.92
CA GLY A 138 -29.26 -3.47 3.86
C GLY A 138 -29.83 -4.25 2.66
N LEU A 139 -31.15 -4.23 2.45
CA LEU A 139 -31.90 -4.95 1.42
C LEU A 139 -31.82 -4.32 0.03
N LEU A 140 -31.86 -2.98 -0.07
CA LEU A 140 -31.97 -2.29 -1.38
C LEU A 140 -30.63 -2.08 -2.09
N ILE A 141 -29.52 -2.31 -1.39
CA ILE A 141 -28.18 -1.94 -1.84
C ILE A 141 -27.60 -2.99 -2.78
N ASP A 142 -28.02 -4.26 -2.70
CA ASP A 142 -27.35 -5.34 -3.45
C ASP A 142 -28.00 -5.65 -4.82
N PHE A 143 -29.07 -4.97 -5.23
CA PHE A 143 -29.82 -5.26 -6.48
C PHE A 143 -29.67 -4.19 -7.57
N TYR A 144 -28.48 -4.08 -8.17
CA TYR A 144 -28.21 -3.04 -9.17
C TYR A 144 -28.81 -3.34 -10.54
N ALA A 145 -28.83 -4.60 -10.97
CA ALA A 145 -29.41 -5.01 -12.25
C ALA A 145 -30.88 -4.57 -12.40
N VAL A 146 -31.57 -4.47 -11.27
CA VAL A 146 -33.00 -4.18 -11.14
C VAL A 146 -33.25 -2.73 -10.74
N ASN A 147 -32.66 -2.27 -9.62
CA ASN A 147 -33.01 -0.96 -9.05
C ASN A 147 -32.46 0.20 -9.88
N SER A 148 -31.46 -0.07 -10.73
CA SER A 148 -30.91 0.90 -11.66
C SER A 148 -30.48 0.18 -12.93
N PRO A 149 -31.42 -0.22 -13.82
CA PRO A 149 -31.11 -1.04 -14.99
C PRO A 149 -30.15 -0.37 -15.99
N LYS A 150 -30.06 0.96 -15.94
CA LYS A 150 -29.13 1.78 -16.74
C LYS A 150 -27.81 2.08 -16.02
N SER A 151 -27.57 1.50 -14.85
CA SER A 151 -26.34 1.73 -14.10
C SER A 151 -25.14 0.97 -14.71
N PRO A 152 -23.91 1.49 -14.56
CA PRO A 152 -22.71 0.77 -14.96
C PRO A 152 -22.54 -0.61 -14.28
N ALA A 153 -23.07 -0.77 -13.06
CA ALA A 153 -23.06 -2.05 -12.35
C ALA A 153 -24.04 -3.05 -12.98
N ALA A 154 -25.27 -2.62 -13.31
CA ALA A 154 -26.25 -3.46 -14.02
C ALA A 154 -25.69 -3.99 -15.34
N GLU A 155 -25.03 -3.13 -16.11
CA GLU A 155 -24.43 -3.52 -17.38
C GLU A 155 -23.28 -4.51 -17.19
N ALA A 156 -22.45 -4.32 -16.16
CA ALA A 156 -21.39 -5.27 -15.82
C ALA A 156 -21.95 -6.69 -15.60
N PHE A 157 -23.09 -6.83 -14.92
CA PHE A 157 -23.75 -8.12 -14.71
C PHE A 157 -24.32 -8.73 -15.99
N ARG A 158 -24.89 -7.91 -16.89
CA ARG A 158 -25.29 -8.37 -18.23
C ARG A 158 -24.11 -8.86 -19.05
N MET A 159 -22.96 -8.18 -18.96
CA MET A 159 -21.73 -8.61 -19.63
C MET A 159 -21.22 -9.94 -19.07
N VAL A 160 -21.24 -10.14 -17.75
CA VAL A 160 -20.87 -11.42 -17.13
C VAL A 160 -21.78 -12.53 -17.65
N ARG A 161 -23.10 -12.32 -17.65
CA ARG A 161 -24.09 -13.26 -18.19
C ARG A 161 -23.80 -13.60 -19.66
N THR A 162 -23.61 -12.59 -20.51
CA THR A 162 -23.33 -12.79 -21.94
C THR A 162 -22.03 -13.55 -22.15
N SER A 163 -20.98 -13.26 -21.37
CA SER A 163 -19.70 -13.97 -21.46
C SER A 163 -19.84 -15.44 -21.09
N LEU A 164 -20.65 -15.77 -20.07
CA LEU A 164 -20.95 -17.15 -19.69
C LEU A 164 -21.71 -17.90 -20.78
N MET A 165 -22.67 -17.23 -21.42
CA MET A 165 -23.45 -17.79 -22.52
C MET A 165 -22.58 -18.07 -23.76
N LEU A 166 -21.58 -17.23 -24.02
CA LEU A 166 -20.66 -17.37 -25.15
C LEU A 166 -19.51 -18.35 -24.88
N ALA A 167 -19.06 -18.48 -23.62
CA ALA A 167 -17.93 -19.33 -23.24
C ALA A 167 -18.22 -20.83 -23.43
N ALA A 168 -19.50 -21.23 -23.38
CA ALA A 168 -19.88 -22.61 -23.57
C ALA A 168 -20.24 -22.85 -25.04
N ALA A 169 -19.43 -23.63 -25.74
CA ALA A 169 -19.54 -23.94 -27.17
C ALA A 169 -20.82 -24.71 -27.54
N GLY A 170 -21.99 -24.09 -27.41
CA GLY A 170 -23.30 -24.60 -27.81
C GLY A 170 -24.25 -24.98 -26.67
N GLN A 171 -23.78 -25.12 -25.43
CA GLN A 171 -24.64 -25.41 -24.26
C GLN A 171 -24.22 -24.57 -23.05
N PRO A 172 -24.91 -23.46 -22.74
CA PRO A 172 -24.58 -22.63 -21.59
C PRO A 172 -24.64 -23.41 -20.28
N PRO A 173 -23.76 -23.11 -19.30
CA PRO A 173 -23.73 -23.83 -18.03
C PRO A 173 -25.06 -23.63 -17.30
N LYS A 174 -25.71 -24.75 -17.01
CA LYS A 174 -27.00 -24.77 -16.32
C LYS A 174 -26.85 -24.51 -14.83
N THR A 175 -25.76 -25.01 -14.25
CA THR A 175 -25.43 -24.87 -12.83
C THR A 175 -24.11 -24.14 -12.68
N VAL A 176 -24.14 -23.00 -12.00
CA VAL A 176 -22.98 -22.12 -11.80
C VAL A 176 -22.75 -21.90 -10.32
N LEU A 177 -21.55 -22.26 -9.86
CA LEU A 177 -21.08 -21.95 -8.51
C LEU A 177 -20.35 -20.60 -8.50
N VAL A 178 -20.68 -19.73 -7.54
CA VAL A 178 -19.95 -18.47 -7.32
C VAL A 178 -19.16 -18.58 -6.03
N THR A 179 -17.85 -18.39 -6.09
CA THR A 179 -16.96 -18.45 -4.91
C THR A 179 -15.89 -17.37 -4.96
N SER A 180 -15.16 -17.19 -3.86
CA SER A 180 -14.03 -16.26 -3.76
C SER A 180 -12.91 -16.85 -2.91
N PRO A 181 -11.65 -16.41 -3.09
CA PRO A 181 -10.55 -16.89 -2.24
C PRO A 181 -10.80 -16.58 -0.76
N GLN A 182 -11.30 -15.38 -0.46
CA GLN A 182 -11.46 -14.87 0.90
C GLN A 182 -12.86 -14.32 1.15
N VAL A 183 -13.22 -14.14 2.43
CA VAL A 183 -14.46 -13.45 2.85
C VAL A 183 -14.49 -12.04 2.27
N GLY A 184 -15.67 -11.56 1.89
CA GLY A 184 -15.84 -10.19 1.41
C GLY A 184 -15.39 -9.96 -0.04
N GLY A 185 -15.17 -11.03 -0.82
CA GLY A 185 -14.90 -10.93 -2.27
C GLY A 185 -16.07 -10.41 -3.10
N GLY A 186 -17.29 -10.46 -2.56
CA GLY A 186 -18.52 -10.06 -3.27
C GLY A 186 -19.27 -11.20 -3.93
N LYS A 187 -18.91 -12.47 -3.66
CA LYS A 187 -19.58 -13.69 -4.16
C LYS A 187 -21.12 -13.63 -4.11
N THR A 188 -21.69 -13.26 -2.97
CA THR A 188 -23.14 -13.12 -2.76
C THR A 188 -23.75 -12.05 -3.66
N LEU A 189 -23.10 -10.89 -3.80
CA LEU A 189 -23.54 -9.80 -4.68
C LEU A 189 -23.51 -10.25 -6.16
N ILE A 190 -22.44 -10.92 -6.57
CA ILE A 190 -22.29 -11.44 -7.93
C ILE A 190 -23.33 -12.52 -8.21
N ALA A 191 -23.53 -13.49 -7.30
CA ALA A 191 -24.51 -14.56 -7.45
C ALA A 191 -25.93 -14.01 -7.59
N LEU A 192 -26.29 -13.07 -6.73
CA LEU A 192 -27.60 -12.43 -6.72
C LEU A 192 -27.90 -11.66 -8.00
N ASN A 193 -27.00 -10.77 -8.43
CA ASN A 193 -27.21 -9.98 -9.64
C ASN A 193 -27.06 -10.81 -10.92
N LEU A 194 -26.26 -11.89 -10.90
CA LEU A 194 -26.21 -12.84 -12.01
C LEU A 194 -27.54 -13.58 -12.16
N ALA A 195 -28.13 -14.04 -11.05
CA ALA A 195 -29.46 -14.65 -11.07
C ALA A 195 -30.52 -13.68 -11.60
N ALA A 196 -30.50 -12.42 -11.13
CA ALA A 196 -31.38 -11.38 -11.65
C ALA A 196 -31.16 -11.11 -13.15
N ALA A 197 -29.91 -11.10 -13.62
CA ALA A 197 -29.58 -10.90 -15.04
C ALA A 197 -30.06 -12.07 -15.92
N TYR A 198 -30.05 -13.31 -15.43
CA TYR A 198 -30.66 -14.45 -16.13
C TYR A 198 -32.19 -14.33 -16.15
N ALA A 199 -32.82 -13.93 -15.04
CA ALA A 199 -34.27 -13.81 -14.93
C ALA A 199 -34.86 -12.72 -15.84
N GLN A 200 -34.10 -11.65 -16.10
CA GLN A 200 -34.44 -10.62 -17.09
C GLN A 200 -34.54 -11.13 -18.53
N MET A 201 -34.10 -12.36 -18.82
CA MET A 201 -34.28 -13.03 -20.12
C MET A 201 -35.44 -14.04 -20.10
N GLU A 202 -36.38 -13.90 -19.16
CA GLU A 202 -37.54 -14.80 -19.00
C GLU A 202 -37.16 -16.28 -18.78
N SER A 203 -35.92 -16.52 -18.32
CA SER A 203 -35.45 -17.86 -17.97
C SER A 203 -35.95 -18.26 -16.59
N ARG A 204 -36.20 -19.56 -16.37
CA ARG A 204 -36.50 -20.07 -15.03
C ARG A 204 -35.21 -20.15 -14.23
N VAL A 205 -35.05 -19.26 -13.25
CA VAL A 205 -33.82 -19.14 -12.47
C VAL A 205 -34.03 -19.54 -11.02
N LEU A 206 -33.10 -20.34 -10.51
CA LEU A 206 -33.00 -20.67 -9.10
C LEU A 206 -31.70 -20.13 -8.50
N LEU A 207 -31.82 -19.40 -7.39
CA LEU A 207 -30.69 -19.00 -6.55
C LEU A 207 -30.65 -19.89 -5.31
N VAL A 208 -29.49 -20.47 -4.99
CA VAL A 208 -29.31 -21.33 -3.82
C VAL A 208 -28.21 -20.75 -2.93
N ASP A 209 -28.52 -20.56 -1.64
CA ASP A 209 -27.53 -20.19 -0.62
C ASP A 209 -26.86 -21.46 -0.07
N CYS A 210 -25.74 -21.86 -0.66
CA CYS A 210 -24.95 -23.01 -0.19
C CYS A 210 -23.93 -22.62 0.91
N ASP A 211 -23.91 -21.36 1.38
CA ASP A 211 -23.12 -20.97 2.56
C ASP A 211 -23.86 -21.36 3.85
N LEU A 212 -23.86 -22.67 4.14
CA LEU A 212 -24.49 -23.27 5.33
C LEU A 212 -23.88 -22.78 6.66
N ARG A 213 -22.80 -22.00 6.61
CA ARG A 213 -22.07 -21.49 7.78
C ARG A 213 -22.46 -20.05 8.11
N ARG A 214 -22.52 -19.18 7.08
CA ARG A 214 -22.76 -17.74 7.25
C ARG A 214 -23.70 -17.19 6.16
N ALA A 215 -24.83 -17.86 5.98
CA ALA A 215 -25.90 -17.47 5.06
C ALA A 215 -26.33 -16.00 5.23
N ARG A 216 -26.46 -15.29 4.10
CA ARG A 216 -26.85 -13.87 4.07
C ARG A 216 -27.97 -13.59 3.08
N LEU A 217 -28.17 -14.44 2.07
CA LEU A 217 -29.11 -14.16 0.98
C LEU A 217 -30.56 -14.02 1.46
N HIS A 218 -30.98 -14.84 2.43
CA HIS A 218 -32.33 -14.76 3.00
C HIS A 218 -32.66 -13.37 3.56
N ARG A 219 -31.68 -12.66 4.16
CA ARG A 219 -31.87 -11.30 4.67
C ARG A 219 -31.98 -10.28 3.55
N VAL A 220 -31.15 -10.45 2.52
CA VAL A 220 -31.13 -9.56 1.34
C VAL A 220 -32.42 -9.70 0.54
N LEU A 221 -32.98 -10.91 0.45
CA LEU A 221 -34.21 -11.23 -0.29
C LEU A 221 -35.49 -11.08 0.54
N ASN A 222 -35.40 -10.70 1.82
CA ASN A 222 -36.52 -10.68 2.76
C ASN A 222 -37.30 -12.01 2.90
N VAL A 223 -36.60 -13.14 2.78
CA VAL A 223 -37.19 -14.48 2.89
C VAL A 223 -36.80 -15.12 4.23
N LYS A 224 -37.66 -15.99 4.76
CA LYS A 224 -37.34 -16.76 5.97
C LYS A 224 -36.10 -17.63 5.72
N ALA A 225 -35.22 -17.70 6.72
CA ALA A 225 -34.03 -18.55 6.65
C ALA A 225 -34.33 -20.05 6.82
N ASN A 226 -35.50 -20.40 7.37
CA ASN A 226 -35.90 -21.78 7.67
C ASN A 226 -37.35 -22.04 7.26
N PRO A 227 -37.67 -23.26 6.78
CA PRO A 227 -36.72 -24.33 6.45
C PRO A 227 -35.90 -24.00 5.18
N GLY A 228 -34.73 -24.63 5.01
CA GLY A 228 -33.88 -24.43 3.84
C GLY A 228 -33.08 -25.67 3.43
N LEU A 229 -32.02 -25.47 2.64
CA LEU A 229 -31.20 -26.52 2.05
C LEU A 229 -30.74 -27.57 3.07
N SER A 230 -30.18 -27.14 4.20
CA SER A 230 -29.70 -28.07 5.23
C SER A 230 -30.82 -28.91 5.84
N ASN A 231 -32.03 -28.36 5.98
CA ASN A 231 -33.18 -29.09 6.53
C ASN A 231 -33.66 -30.18 5.56
N TYR A 232 -33.67 -29.88 4.26
CA TYR A 232 -34.00 -30.85 3.21
C TYR A 232 -32.95 -31.97 3.13
N LEU A 233 -31.66 -31.61 3.10
CA LEU A 233 -30.57 -32.59 3.05
C LEU A 233 -30.52 -33.49 4.29
N ALA A 234 -31.01 -33.00 5.44
CA ALA A 234 -31.20 -33.77 6.65
C ALA A 234 -32.49 -34.62 6.68
N GLY A 235 -33.28 -34.63 5.59
CA GLY A 235 -34.52 -35.40 5.47
C GLY A 235 -35.68 -34.91 6.35
N ARG A 236 -35.66 -33.63 6.77
CA ARG A 236 -36.67 -33.08 7.69
C ARG A 236 -37.87 -32.44 6.99
N VAL A 237 -37.71 -32.05 5.72
CA VAL A 237 -38.70 -31.32 4.93
C VAL A 237 -38.60 -31.72 3.46
N ASP A 238 -39.68 -31.54 2.71
CA ASP A 238 -39.74 -31.80 1.27
C ASP A 238 -39.27 -30.60 0.44
N LEU A 239 -38.94 -30.85 -0.84
CA LEU A 239 -38.45 -29.83 -1.77
C LEU A 239 -39.39 -28.63 -1.90
N GLY A 240 -40.71 -28.87 -1.97
CA GLY A 240 -41.70 -27.79 -2.09
C GLY A 240 -41.76 -26.84 -0.89
N GLN A 241 -41.20 -27.22 0.26
CA GLN A 241 -41.21 -26.40 1.47
C GLN A 241 -40.00 -25.45 1.56
N ILE A 242 -38.96 -25.69 0.76
CA ILE A 242 -37.70 -24.92 0.80
C ILE A 242 -37.50 -24.02 -0.42
N VAL A 243 -38.35 -24.14 -1.44
CA VAL A 243 -38.35 -23.29 -2.63
C VAL A 243 -39.29 -22.12 -2.38
N HIS A 244 -38.72 -20.91 -2.38
CA HIS A 244 -39.47 -19.67 -2.20
C HIS A 244 -39.40 -18.83 -3.47
N GLN A 245 -40.54 -18.47 -4.02
CA GLN A 245 -40.60 -17.50 -5.10
C GLN A 245 -40.29 -16.10 -4.54
N VAL A 246 -39.39 -15.39 -5.19
CA VAL A 246 -39.06 -13.99 -4.88
C VAL A 246 -39.53 -13.12 -6.03
N ASP A 247 -40.57 -12.34 -5.76
CA ASP A 247 -41.17 -11.38 -6.67
C ASP A 247 -41.13 -9.95 -6.09
N GLY A 248 -41.36 -8.94 -6.94
CA GLY A 248 -41.48 -7.53 -6.55
C GLY A 248 -40.18 -6.83 -6.12
N ILE A 249 -39.20 -7.55 -5.57
CA ILE A 249 -37.88 -7.03 -5.17
C ILE A 249 -36.95 -6.88 -6.39
N LEU A 250 -37.24 -7.62 -7.46
CA LEU A 250 -36.45 -7.67 -8.69
C LEU A 250 -37.02 -6.83 -9.84
N GLY A 251 -37.95 -5.93 -9.54
CA GLY A 251 -38.63 -5.07 -10.51
C GLY A 251 -39.83 -5.76 -11.15
N ASP A 252 -40.63 -4.98 -11.87
CA ASP A 252 -41.89 -5.47 -12.44
C ASP A 252 -41.64 -6.63 -13.42
N GLY A 253 -42.27 -7.77 -13.16
CA GLY A 253 -42.23 -8.96 -14.04
C GLY A 253 -41.00 -9.86 -13.90
N VAL A 254 -40.01 -9.53 -13.07
CA VAL A 254 -38.84 -10.40 -12.84
C VAL A 254 -39.06 -11.23 -11.59
N THR A 255 -38.98 -12.55 -11.75
CA THR A 255 -39.10 -13.51 -10.65
C THR A 255 -37.91 -14.46 -10.64
N ILE A 256 -37.46 -14.81 -9.45
CA ILE A 256 -36.51 -15.92 -9.24
C ILE A 256 -37.06 -16.82 -8.15
N ASP A 257 -36.73 -18.10 -8.22
CA ASP A 257 -36.90 -18.97 -7.07
C ASP A 257 -35.62 -18.93 -6.22
N PHE A 258 -35.80 -19.11 -4.91
CA PHE A 258 -34.73 -19.05 -3.94
C PHE A 258 -34.82 -20.21 -2.95
N ILE A 259 -33.69 -20.88 -2.73
CA ILE A 259 -33.50 -21.83 -1.62
C ILE A 259 -32.52 -21.20 -0.62
N SER A 260 -33.01 -20.97 0.60
CA SER A 260 -32.18 -20.51 1.71
C SER A 260 -31.26 -21.63 2.23
N ALA A 261 -30.19 -21.27 2.94
CA ALA A 261 -29.27 -22.26 3.51
C ALA A 261 -29.92 -23.17 4.56
N GLY A 262 -30.95 -22.68 5.28
CA GLY A 262 -31.58 -23.40 6.37
C GLY A 262 -30.84 -23.25 7.71
N THR A 263 -31.09 -24.21 8.60
CA THR A 263 -30.49 -24.26 9.94
C THR A 263 -29.01 -24.63 9.83
N VAL A 264 -28.11 -23.94 10.53
CA VAL A 264 -26.67 -24.25 10.50
C VAL A 264 -26.46 -25.70 10.98
N PRO A 265 -25.98 -26.62 10.12
CA PRO A 265 -25.78 -28.01 10.49
C PRO A 265 -24.43 -28.20 11.18
N PRO A 266 -24.25 -29.27 11.99
CA PRO A 266 -22.96 -29.60 12.58
C PRO A 266 -21.91 -29.95 11.52
N ASN A 267 -22.33 -30.60 10.42
CA ASN A 267 -21.43 -31.11 9.37
C ASN A 267 -21.84 -30.57 7.97
N PRO A 268 -21.55 -29.30 7.62
CA PRO A 268 -21.92 -28.71 6.33
C PRO A 268 -21.37 -29.46 5.11
N VAL A 269 -20.10 -29.83 5.14
CA VAL A 269 -19.41 -30.43 3.98
C VAL A 269 -19.96 -31.82 3.65
N GLU A 270 -20.29 -32.61 4.68
CA GLU A 270 -20.86 -33.96 4.49
C GLU A 270 -22.24 -33.89 3.85
N LEU A 271 -23.07 -32.90 4.24
CA LEU A 271 -24.38 -32.69 3.62
C LEU A 271 -24.25 -32.31 2.15
N LEU A 272 -23.33 -31.39 1.81
CA LEU A 272 -23.11 -30.95 0.43
C LEU A 272 -22.47 -32.05 -0.45
N ASN A 273 -21.74 -33.00 0.15
CA ASN A 273 -21.16 -34.16 -0.55
C ASN A 273 -22.09 -35.40 -0.53
N SER A 274 -23.32 -35.26 -0.04
CA SER A 274 -24.23 -36.39 0.10
C SER A 274 -24.90 -36.79 -1.22
N LYS A 275 -25.35 -38.04 -1.33
CA LYS A 275 -26.20 -38.49 -2.44
C LYS A 275 -27.51 -37.70 -2.53
N SER A 276 -28.02 -37.22 -1.39
CA SER A 276 -29.22 -36.38 -1.32
C SER A 276 -29.01 -35.05 -2.06
N PHE A 277 -27.83 -34.43 -1.93
CA PHE A 277 -27.53 -33.19 -2.66
C PHE A 277 -27.38 -33.42 -4.16
N VAL A 278 -26.77 -34.54 -4.57
CA VAL A 278 -26.68 -34.90 -6.01
C VAL A 278 -28.07 -35.10 -6.61
N HIS A 279 -28.94 -35.86 -5.92
CA HIS A 279 -30.31 -36.09 -6.35
C HIS A 279 -31.14 -34.79 -6.41
N LEU A 280 -30.97 -33.92 -5.41
CA LEU A 280 -31.57 -32.58 -5.42
C LEU A 280 -31.15 -31.81 -6.68
N LEU A 281 -29.86 -31.80 -7.00
CA LEU A 281 -29.35 -31.05 -8.15
C LEU A 281 -29.91 -31.58 -9.47
N GLU A 282 -30.10 -32.90 -9.61
CA GLU A 282 -30.76 -33.52 -10.77
C GLU A 282 -32.22 -33.06 -10.89
N LEU A 283 -32.99 -33.10 -9.81
CA LEU A 283 -34.38 -32.62 -9.79
C LEU A 283 -34.50 -31.13 -10.14
N LEU A 284 -33.58 -30.31 -9.61
CA LEU A 284 -33.55 -28.87 -9.89
C LEU A 284 -33.16 -28.59 -11.35
N ARG A 285 -32.23 -29.37 -11.91
CA ARG A 285 -31.83 -29.28 -13.31
C ARG A 285 -32.97 -29.59 -14.27
N GLU A 286 -34.02 -30.31 -13.89
CA GLU A 286 -35.19 -30.50 -14.75
C GLU A 286 -36.14 -29.30 -14.74
N ARG A 287 -36.20 -28.56 -13.62
CA ARG A 287 -37.20 -27.50 -13.38
C ARG A 287 -36.74 -26.11 -13.80
N TYR A 288 -35.44 -25.84 -13.69
CA TYR A 288 -34.87 -24.51 -13.95
C TYR A 288 -34.01 -24.54 -15.21
N ASP A 289 -33.83 -23.39 -15.85
CA ASP A 289 -32.92 -23.22 -16.98
C ASP A 289 -31.53 -22.81 -16.50
N HIS A 290 -31.46 -22.04 -15.40
CA HIS A 290 -30.22 -21.66 -14.74
C HIS A 290 -30.32 -21.77 -13.22
N ILE A 291 -29.29 -22.33 -12.60
CA ILE A 291 -29.14 -22.50 -11.16
C ILE A 291 -27.85 -21.81 -10.73
N VAL A 292 -27.95 -20.76 -9.92
CA VAL A 292 -26.82 -20.02 -9.38
C VAL A 292 -26.65 -20.38 -7.91
N MET A 293 -25.46 -20.80 -7.51
CA MET A 293 -25.16 -21.18 -6.12
C MET A 293 -24.15 -20.21 -5.50
N ASP A 294 -24.55 -19.53 -4.42
CA ASP A 294 -23.60 -18.82 -3.56
C ASP A 294 -22.93 -19.83 -2.63
N SER A 295 -21.63 -19.69 -2.39
CA SER A 295 -20.84 -20.66 -1.63
C SER A 295 -19.93 -19.95 -0.65
N PRO A 296 -19.48 -20.57 0.45
CA PRO A 296 -18.51 -19.94 1.34
C PRO A 296 -17.17 -19.67 0.62
N PRO A 297 -16.28 -18.82 1.18
CA PRO A 297 -14.96 -18.61 0.60
C PRO A 297 -14.15 -19.90 0.56
N LEU A 298 -13.27 -20.03 -0.42
CA LEU A 298 -12.48 -21.24 -0.66
C LEU A 298 -11.34 -21.40 0.36
N VAL A 299 -10.63 -20.32 0.71
CA VAL A 299 -9.54 -20.43 1.69
C VAL A 299 -10.12 -20.69 3.07
N GLY A 300 -9.79 -21.87 3.62
CA GLY A 300 -10.20 -22.31 4.95
C GLY A 300 -11.42 -23.24 4.99
N PHE A 301 -12.11 -23.47 3.85
CA PHE A 301 -13.32 -24.30 3.81
C PHE A 301 -13.33 -25.22 2.58
N ALA A 302 -13.78 -26.47 2.76
CA ALA A 302 -13.85 -27.46 1.68
C ALA A 302 -15.16 -27.40 0.89
N ASP A 303 -16.17 -26.71 1.41
CA ASP A 303 -17.54 -26.67 0.90
C ASP A 303 -17.59 -26.25 -0.60
N ALA A 304 -16.90 -25.17 -0.97
CA ALA A 304 -16.83 -24.71 -2.37
C ALA A 304 -16.05 -25.66 -3.30
N LEU A 305 -15.07 -26.42 -2.78
CA LEU A 305 -14.32 -27.42 -3.55
C LEU A 305 -15.16 -28.67 -3.84
N VAL A 306 -16.05 -29.05 -2.92
CA VAL A 306 -17.00 -30.15 -3.14
C VAL A 306 -18.02 -29.71 -4.19
N LEU A 307 -18.63 -28.53 -3.99
CA LEU A 307 -19.64 -28.00 -4.90
C LEU A 307 -19.10 -27.82 -6.32
N SER A 308 -17.85 -27.39 -6.49
CA SER A 308 -17.26 -27.14 -7.81
C SER A 308 -17.14 -28.39 -8.69
N ARG A 309 -17.20 -29.59 -8.10
CA ARG A 309 -17.23 -30.87 -8.82
C ARG A 309 -18.63 -31.30 -9.27
N LEU A 310 -19.67 -30.73 -8.66
CA LEU A 310 -21.07 -31.13 -8.89
C LEU A 310 -21.79 -30.21 -9.89
N VAL A 311 -21.24 -29.00 -10.11
CA VAL A 311 -21.77 -27.99 -11.03
C VAL A 311 -21.10 -28.04 -12.40
N ASP A 312 -21.75 -27.46 -13.41
CA ASP A 312 -21.21 -27.35 -14.77
C ASP A 312 -20.02 -26.39 -14.84
N GLY A 313 -20.01 -25.37 -13.97
CA GLY A 313 -18.88 -24.47 -13.88
C GLY A 313 -18.87 -23.55 -12.67
N THR A 314 -17.69 -23.03 -12.37
CA THR A 314 -17.40 -22.17 -11.22
C THR A 314 -16.90 -20.81 -11.69
N ILE A 315 -17.45 -19.75 -11.10
CA ILE A 315 -16.96 -18.37 -11.24
C ILE A 315 -16.14 -18.04 -10.00
N LEU A 316 -14.90 -17.61 -10.23
CA LEU A 316 -14.03 -17.11 -9.18
C LEU A 316 -14.16 -15.58 -9.09
N VAL A 317 -14.58 -15.06 -7.93
CA VAL A 317 -14.72 -13.63 -7.70
C VAL A 317 -13.50 -13.09 -6.97
N LEU A 318 -12.85 -12.08 -7.55
CA LEU A 318 -11.69 -11.39 -6.98
C LEU A 318 -12.04 -9.93 -6.75
N ARG A 319 -11.82 -9.45 -5.52
CA ARG A 319 -12.01 -8.04 -5.18
C ARG A 319 -10.74 -7.24 -5.48
N ASN A 320 -10.89 -6.17 -6.24
CA ASN A 320 -9.81 -5.28 -6.67
C ASN A 320 -9.11 -4.61 -5.48
N GLN A 321 -7.78 -4.52 -5.55
CA GLN A 321 -6.90 -3.94 -4.52
C GLN A 321 -7.07 -4.54 -3.10
N GLN A 322 -7.71 -5.71 -3.00
CA GLN A 322 -7.97 -6.37 -1.72
C GLN A 322 -7.64 -7.86 -1.73
N THR A 323 -7.79 -8.52 -2.88
CA THR A 323 -7.49 -9.95 -2.99
C THR A 323 -6.00 -10.14 -3.23
N PRO A 324 -5.27 -10.82 -2.32
CA PRO A 324 -3.85 -11.09 -2.52
C PRO A 324 -3.64 -12.05 -3.69
N LYS A 325 -2.63 -11.78 -4.52
CA LYS A 325 -2.22 -12.63 -5.65
C LYS A 325 -1.96 -14.09 -5.24
N PRO A 326 -1.28 -14.38 -4.10
CA PRO A 326 -1.09 -15.76 -3.65
C PRO A 326 -2.40 -16.47 -3.30
N ALA A 327 -3.35 -15.77 -2.69
CA ALA A 327 -4.66 -16.34 -2.35
C ALA A 327 -5.48 -16.66 -3.61
N ALA A 328 -5.44 -15.79 -4.62
CA ALA A 328 -6.09 -16.04 -5.90
C ALA A 328 -5.49 -17.25 -6.64
N LYS A 329 -4.15 -17.36 -6.69
CA LYS A 329 -3.47 -18.55 -7.25
C LYS A 329 -3.83 -19.82 -6.50
N TYR A 330 -3.76 -19.78 -5.17
CA TYR A 330 -4.13 -20.91 -4.33
C TYR A 330 -5.56 -21.37 -4.60
N ALA A 331 -6.52 -20.44 -4.65
CA ALA A 331 -7.92 -20.78 -4.93
C ALA A 331 -8.10 -21.45 -6.31
N ARG A 332 -7.48 -20.88 -7.35
CA ARG A 332 -7.47 -21.48 -8.70
C ARG A 332 -6.88 -22.89 -8.68
N ASP A 333 -5.70 -23.06 -8.08
CA ASP A 333 -4.98 -24.33 -8.08
C ASP A 333 -5.75 -25.42 -7.34
N ARG A 334 -6.40 -25.06 -6.23
CA ARG A 334 -7.27 -26.00 -5.48
C ARG A 334 -8.49 -26.41 -6.29
N LEU A 335 -9.15 -25.47 -6.99
CA LEU A 335 -10.28 -25.79 -7.87
C LEU A 335 -9.85 -26.74 -9.01
N PHE A 336 -8.70 -26.51 -9.63
CA PHE A 336 -8.16 -27.41 -10.66
C PHE A 336 -7.78 -28.79 -10.09
N GLN A 337 -7.13 -28.83 -8.92
CA GLN A 337 -6.71 -30.09 -8.28
C GLN A 337 -7.90 -31.00 -7.98
N VAL A 338 -9.03 -30.43 -7.57
CA VAL A 338 -10.26 -31.19 -7.35
C VAL A 338 -11.05 -31.43 -8.64
N GLY A 339 -10.53 -31.08 -9.82
CA GLY A 339 -11.21 -31.28 -11.10
C GLY A 339 -12.45 -30.41 -11.30
N GLY A 340 -12.57 -29.28 -10.59
CA GLY A 340 -13.65 -28.32 -10.80
C GLY A 340 -13.44 -27.53 -12.10
N ASN A 341 -14.51 -27.29 -12.83
CA ASN A 341 -14.47 -26.50 -14.06
C ASN A 341 -14.54 -25.00 -13.74
N ILE A 342 -13.49 -24.23 -14.02
CA ILE A 342 -13.46 -22.78 -13.78
C ILE A 342 -13.82 -22.06 -15.07
N LEU A 343 -15.00 -21.45 -15.13
CA LEU A 343 -15.49 -20.74 -16.32
C LEU A 343 -14.74 -19.43 -16.55
N GLY A 344 -14.26 -18.80 -15.48
CA GLY A 344 -13.49 -17.57 -15.54
C GLY A 344 -13.57 -16.77 -14.23
N VAL A 345 -13.15 -15.52 -14.32
CA VAL A 345 -13.00 -14.63 -13.17
C VAL A 345 -13.88 -13.40 -13.32
N VAL A 346 -14.54 -12.99 -12.23
CA VAL A 346 -15.18 -11.68 -12.12
C VAL A 346 -14.36 -10.79 -11.20
N VAL A 347 -13.92 -9.63 -11.69
CA VAL A 347 -13.19 -8.64 -10.89
C VAL A 347 -14.17 -7.64 -10.31
N ASN A 348 -14.36 -7.67 -9.01
CA ASN A 348 -15.33 -6.85 -8.28
C ASN A 348 -14.68 -5.63 -7.62
N ASP A 349 -15.49 -4.60 -7.32
CA ASP A 349 -15.11 -3.39 -6.60
C ASP A 349 -14.03 -2.53 -7.31
N VAL A 350 -14.10 -2.44 -8.64
CA VAL A 350 -13.12 -1.69 -9.43
C VAL A 350 -13.39 -0.19 -9.35
N ARG A 351 -12.51 0.56 -8.70
CA ARG A 351 -12.58 2.03 -8.66
C ARG A 351 -12.23 2.61 -10.03
N VAL A 352 -13.23 3.18 -10.69
CA VAL A 352 -13.05 3.94 -11.93
C VAL A 352 -12.65 5.37 -11.56
N GLU A 353 -11.37 5.59 -11.28
CA GLU A 353 -10.84 6.94 -11.11
C GLU A 353 -10.61 7.62 -12.47
N ARG A 354 -10.62 8.96 -12.51
CA ARG A 354 -10.49 9.79 -13.73
C ARG A 354 -9.16 9.64 -14.49
N GLY A 355 -8.26 8.76 -14.05
CA GLY A 355 -7.01 8.40 -14.71
C GLY A 355 -7.09 7.03 -15.38
N ALA A 356 -7.99 6.89 -16.37
CA ALA A 356 -8.32 5.68 -17.14
C ALA A 356 -7.16 5.13 -18.01
N TYR A 357 -5.91 5.36 -17.63
CA TYR A 357 -4.73 4.82 -18.32
C TYR A 357 -4.24 3.49 -17.73
N TYR A 358 -4.64 3.15 -16.50
CA TYR A 358 -4.13 1.96 -15.79
C TYR A 358 -4.87 0.64 -16.09
N TYR A 359 -6.00 0.65 -16.81
CA TYR A 359 -6.87 -0.53 -16.98
C TYR A 359 -6.90 -1.12 -18.41
N GLY A 360 -5.90 -0.82 -19.24
CA GLY A 360 -5.69 -1.51 -20.53
C GLY A 360 -6.94 -1.60 -21.42
N LYS A 361 -7.15 -2.76 -22.06
CA LYS A 361 -8.23 -3.04 -23.02
C LYS A 361 -9.64 -2.80 -22.47
N TYR A 362 -9.80 -2.84 -21.15
CA TYR A 362 -11.08 -2.68 -20.45
C TYR A 362 -11.38 -1.22 -20.05
N SER A 363 -10.39 -0.33 -20.09
CA SER A 363 -10.54 1.07 -19.65
C SER A 363 -11.27 1.95 -20.67
N GLY A 364 -10.95 1.80 -21.96
CA GLY A 364 -11.58 2.58 -23.03
C GLY A 364 -13.09 2.33 -23.12
N TYR A 365 -13.51 1.08 -22.90
CA TYR A 365 -14.92 0.68 -22.91
C TYR A 365 -15.67 1.30 -21.72
N TYR A 366 -15.18 1.15 -20.49
CA TYR A 366 -15.85 1.70 -19.30
C TYR A 366 -15.83 3.23 -19.21
N TYR A 367 -14.75 3.89 -19.67
CA TYR A 367 -14.68 5.35 -19.69
C TYR A 367 -15.68 5.95 -20.69
N TYR A 368 -15.81 5.34 -21.89
CA TYR A 368 -16.78 5.79 -22.89
C TYR A 368 -18.23 5.51 -22.45
N TYR A 369 -18.50 4.33 -21.88
CA TYR A 369 -19.83 3.96 -21.38
C TYR A 369 -20.26 4.81 -20.18
N SER A 370 -19.40 5.00 -19.18
CA SER A 370 -19.73 5.84 -18.02
C SER A 370 -20.00 7.29 -18.40
N LYS A 371 -19.31 7.83 -19.42
CA LYS A 371 -19.59 9.14 -20.00
C LYS A 371 -20.94 9.17 -20.73
N TYR A 372 -21.27 8.14 -21.51
CA TYR A 372 -22.54 8.04 -22.24
C TYR A 372 -23.76 8.07 -21.30
N TYR A 373 -23.72 7.31 -20.19
CA TYR A 373 -24.79 7.31 -19.19
C TYR A 373 -24.76 8.53 -18.26
N SER A 374 -23.60 9.17 -18.07
CA SER A 374 -23.52 10.44 -17.34
C SER A 374 -24.09 11.62 -18.13
N TYR A 375 -24.15 11.54 -19.47
CA TYR A 375 -24.74 12.57 -20.34
C TYR A 375 -26.22 12.32 -20.65
N GLY A 376 -26.71 11.07 -20.52
CA GLY A 376 -28.13 10.73 -20.71
C GLY A 376 -29.07 11.23 -19.59
N SER A 377 -28.52 11.70 -18.48
CA SER A 377 -29.22 12.51 -17.48
C SER A 377 -29.10 13.99 -17.84
N SER A 378 -29.83 14.42 -18.87
CA SER A 378 -29.90 15.84 -19.25
C SER A 378 -30.53 16.67 -18.12
N PRO A 379 -30.03 17.89 -17.86
CA PRO A 379 -30.72 18.88 -17.06
C PRO A 379 -31.97 19.35 -17.82
N GLU A 380 -33.06 19.56 -17.09
CA GLU A 380 -34.26 20.23 -17.57
C GLU A 380 -33.86 21.50 -18.33
N LEU A 381 -34.31 21.61 -19.58
CA LEU A 381 -34.16 22.83 -20.37
C LEU A 381 -34.86 23.96 -19.60
N PRO A 382 -34.20 25.12 -19.38
CA PRO A 382 -34.89 26.25 -18.79
C PRO A 382 -36.02 26.66 -19.73
N GLY A 383 -37.25 26.57 -19.24
CA GLY A 383 -38.44 27.02 -19.94
C GLY A 383 -38.24 28.45 -20.41
N LYS A 384 -38.40 28.68 -21.70
CA LYS A 384 -38.51 30.04 -22.26
C LYS A 384 -39.85 30.61 -21.77
N SER A 385 -39.78 31.66 -20.95
CA SER A 385 -40.84 32.62 -20.71
C SER A 385 -41.09 33.48 -21.94
#